data_AF-A0A2S3X8E6-F1
#
_entry.id   AF-A0A2S3X8E6-F1
#
_cell.length_a   1.000
_cell.length_b   1.000
_cell.length_c   1.000
_cell.angle_alpha   90.00
_cell.angle_beta   90.00
_cell.angle_gamma   90.00
#
_symmetry.space_group_name_H-M   'P 1'
#
loop_
_entity.id
_entity.type
_entity.pdbx_description
1 polymer ?
#
loop_
_entity_poly.entity_id
_entity_poly.type
_entity_poly.pdbx_seq_one_letter_code
_entity_poly.pdbx_strand_id
1 'polypeptide(L)'
;MSEWRDLRREASFRGVPFWVDSDSVPVGRRTQLHEYPKRDQPMVEDMGRQTREYKFEGFIVGSDFIAQRDNLLKALDTPGPGELIHPWFGRLSVTAGKCEISHSRNELGMVRFNLSFIDGMLTFPVQRVNTRRQLVAHVPSLLERIKARFDAVMAKVNWARQQVNKVRRAISSAYAFAINFLKPITTLAADLGAFVQSVINAPGALAASLLSDLASVERWFSGYGSSGSLHSSKSKAQAIVALSSERPVTDDPDIALIQAAVIGLVQDAAIVDLLLDMAEVPVASVQSVAQPAALSVQLEQQGATIEAGSVMDNGVPVADDILAARDAISEAMWVVAGESTPEYFGVLSDARLALDRHLTDVARSGVWLRPYRSRSTVSSLVLAHQLYGDALRGAEIVSRNAIRHPGFVPAVELQVAKS
;
A
#
# COMPACT_ATOMS: atom_id res chain seq x y z
N MET A 1 -13.88 23.77 -53.58
CA MET A 1 -14.97 23.33 -52.69
C MET A 1 -15.02 21.81 -52.70
N SER A 2 -14.03 21.17 -52.10
CA SER A 2 -13.85 19.72 -52.16
C SER A 2 -12.72 19.34 -51.20
N GLU A 3 -13.07 19.00 -49.97
CA GLU A 3 -12.13 18.35 -49.03
C GLU A 3 -12.85 17.33 -48.13
N TRP A 4 -14.12 17.55 -47.77
CA TRP A 4 -14.83 16.63 -46.86
C TRP A 4 -15.30 15.32 -47.50
N ARG A 5 -15.53 15.28 -48.83
CA ARG A 5 -15.95 14.06 -49.55
C ARG A 5 -14.81 13.11 -49.89
N ASP A 6 -13.58 13.62 -50.01
CA ASP A 6 -12.38 12.83 -50.34
C ASP A 6 -11.70 12.22 -49.10
N LEU A 7 -12.16 12.57 -47.90
CA LEU A 7 -11.71 12.00 -46.61
C LEU A 7 -12.43 10.69 -46.24
N ARG A 8 -13.10 10.02 -47.19
CA ARG A 8 -13.77 8.72 -46.96
C ARG A 8 -12.72 7.63 -46.71
N ARG A 9 -12.28 7.52 -45.46
CA ARG A 9 -11.65 6.28 -44.98
C ARG A 9 -12.70 5.19 -44.98
N GLU A 10 -12.33 3.99 -45.42
CA GLU A 10 -13.20 2.82 -45.31
C GLU A 10 -13.39 2.50 -43.82
N ALA A 11 -14.66 2.36 -43.38
CA ALA A 11 -14.92 1.98 -42.01
C ALA A 11 -14.55 0.50 -41.85
N SER A 12 -14.00 0.11 -40.70
CA SER A 12 -13.74 -1.30 -40.44
C SER A 12 -13.96 -1.66 -38.98
N PHE A 13 -14.46 -2.86 -38.75
CA PHE A 13 -14.59 -3.41 -37.40
C PHE A 13 -13.84 -4.73 -37.35
N ARG A 14 -12.85 -4.83 -36.45
CA ARG A 14 -11.94 -5.99 -36.35
C ARG A 14 -11.32 -6.39 -37.71
N GLY A 15 -11.00 -5.40 -38.54
CA GLY A 15 -10.40 -5.60 -39.86
C GLY A 15 -11.39 -5.94 -40.98
N VAL A 16 -12.69 -6.06 -40.72
CA VAL A 16 -13.71 -6.26 -41.76
C VAL A 16 -14.19 -4.89 -42.26
N PRO A 17 -14.00 -4.54 -43.55
CA PRO A 17 -14.40 -3.26 -44.09
C PRO A 17 -15.92 -3.19 -44.34
N PHE A 18 -16.51 -2.02 -44.12
CA PHE A 18 -17.90 -1.70 -44.44
C PHE A 18 -18.04 -0.20 -44.73
N TRP A 19 -19.14 0.19 -45.36
CA TRP A 19 -19.45 1.61 -45.63
C TRP A 19 -20.42 2.14 -44.60
N VAL A 20 -20.32 3.44 -44.26
CA VAL A 20 -21.21 4.13 -43.32
C VAL A 20 -22.07 5.12 -44.10
N ASP A 21 -23.39 5.07 -43.88
CA ASP A 21 -24.39 5.96 -44.49
C ASP A 21 -24.78 7.09 -43.52
N SER A 22 -25.01 6.77 -42.25
CA SER A 22 -25.34 7.74 -41.20
C SER A 22 -24.77 7.32 -39.84
N ASP A 23 -24.42 8.31 -39.02
CA ASP A 23 -23.94 8.12 -37.65
C ASP A 23 -24.66 9.04 -36.65
N SER A 24 -24.90 8.51 -35.45
CA SER A 24 -25.53 9.22 -34.34
C SER A 24 -24.86 8.81 -33.03
N VAL A 25 -24.41 9.81 -32.26
CA VAL A 25 -23.76 9.61 -30.96
C VAL A 25 -24.41 10.52 -29.94
N PRO A 26 -24.95 9.99 -28.82
CA PRO A 26 -25.39 10.83 -27.72
C PRO A 26 -24.18 11.50 -27.08
N VAL A 27 -24.19 12.83 -27.06
CA VAL A 27 -23.17 13.65 -26.42
C VAL A 27 -23.80 14.36 -25.23
N GLY A 28 -23.19 14.23 -24.06
CA GLY A 28 -23.70 14.87 -22.85
C GLY A 28 -23.17 14.26 -21.56
N ARG A 29 -23.75 14.73 -20.46
CA ARG A 29 -23.53 14.21 -19.11
C ARG A 29 -24.83 13.64 -18.59
N ARG A 30 -24.75 12.54 -17.85
CA ARG A 30 -25.92 11.97 -17.19
C ARG A 30 -26.25 12.85 -16.00
N THR A 31 -27.47 13.35 -15.94
CA THR A 31 -27.94 14.21 -14.85
C THR A 31 -29.17 13.59 -14.20
N GLN A 32 -29.29 13.71 -12.88
CA GLN A 32 -30.46 13.30 -12.13
C GLN A 32 -31.19 14.54 -11.61
N LEU A 33 -32.47 14.66 -11.98
CA LEU A 33 -33.33 15.77 -11.61
C LEU A 33 -34.06 15.42 -10.31
N HIS A 34 -33.91 16.26 -9.29
CA HIS A 34 -34.65 16.20 -8.05
C HIS A 34 -35.63 17.37 -7.96
N GLU A 35 -36.92 17.06 -8.02
CA GLU A 35 -38.01 18.02 -7.88
C GLU A 35 -38.57 17.96 -6.45
N TYR A 36 -38.70 19.13 -5.80
CA TYR A 36 -39.21 19.25 -4.44
C TYR A 36 -40.52 20.04 -4.43
N PRO A 37 -41.57 19.58 -3.71
CA PRO A 37 -42.84 20.31 -3.63
C PRO A 37 -42.66 21.74 -3.11
N LYS A 38 -43.37 22.71 -3.73
CA LYS A 38 -43.32 24.16 -3.44
C LYS A 38 -41.98 24.86 -3.73
N ARG A 39 -41.10 24.26 -4.54
CA ARG A 39 -39.87 24.91 -5.01
C ARG A 39 -39.92 25.06 -6.52
N ASP A 40 -39.82 26.29 -7.01
CA ASP A 40 -39.94 26.59 -8.44
C ASP A 40 -38.69 26.19 -9.25
N GLN A 41 -37.55 25.93 -8.59
CA GLN A 41 -36.31 25.50 -9.24
C GLN A 41 -35.90 24.09 -8.77
N PRO A 42 -35.70 23.14 -9.69
CA PRO A 42 -35.26 21.79 -9.36
C PRO A 42 -33.75 21.72 -9.11
N MET A 43 -33.30 20.70 -8.38
CA MET A 43 -31.88 20.42 -8.18
C MET A 43 -31.41 19.38 -9.21
N VAL A 44 -30.32 19.66 -9.92
CA VAL A 44 -29.74 18.75 -10.91
C VAL A 44 -28.42 18.21 -10.37
N GLU A 45 -28.33 16.91 -10.16
CA GLU A 45 -27.09 16.23 -9.76
C GLU A 45 -26.39 15.64 -11.00
N ASP A 46 -25.12 15.95 -11.20
CA ASP A 46 -24.32 15.47 -12.32
C ASP A 46 -23.73 14.08 -11.99
N MET A 47 -24.25 13.05 -12.64
CA MET A 47 -23.87 11.65 -12.45
C MET A 47 -22.73 11.19 -13.38
N GLY A 48 -21.98 12.14 -13.95
CA GLY A 48 -20.80 11.89 -14.78
C GLY A 48 -21.09 11.89 -16.28
N ARG A 49 -20.07 11.54 -17.06
CA ARG A 49 -20.14 11.50 -18.53
C ARG A 49 -21.14 10.42 -18.97
N GLN A 50 -22.05 10.77 -19.88
CA GLN A 50 -22.98 9.81 -20.46
C GLN A 50 -22.21 8.75 -21.26
N THR A 51 -22.59 7.48 -21.11
CA THR A 51 -22.06 6.39 -21.93
C THR A 51 -22.29 6.70 -23.41
N ARG A 52 -21.21 6.76 -24.19
CA ARG A 52 -21.31 7.00 -25.62
C ARG A 52 -21.66 5.70 -26.31
N GLU A 53 -22.92 5.61 -26.74
CA GLU A 53 -23.41 4.55 -27.61
C GLU A 53 -23.34 5.05 -29.06
N TYR A 54 -22.35 4.60 -29.81
CA TYR A 54 -22.16 4.94 -31.22
C TYR A 54 -23.14 4.12 -32.06
N LYS A 55 -24.18 4.76 -32.58
CA LYS A 55 -25.14 4.13 -33.49
C LYS A 55 -24.84 4.57 -34.91
N PHE A 56 -24.74 3.64 -35.84
CA PHE A 56 -24.57 3.98 -37.24
C PHE A 56 -25.22 2.95 -38.15
N GLU A 57 -25.70 3.45 -39.29
CA GLU A 57 -26.16 2.62 -40.39
C GLU A 57 -25.01 2.41 -41.35
N GLY A 58 -24.67 1.14 -41.58
CA GLY A 58 -23.65 0.74 -42.53
C GLY A 58 -24.20 -0.15 -43.63
N PHE A 59 -23.47 -0.25 -44.73
CA PHE A 59 -23.80 -1.16 -45.81
C PHE A 59 -22.56 -1.81 -46.41
N ILE A 60 -22.78 -2.99 -46.98
CA ILE A 60 -21.77 -3.72 -47.76
C ILE A 60 -22.29 -3.81 -49.20
N VAL A 61 -21.44 -3.46 -50.16
CA VAL A 61 -21.75 -3.48 -51.60
C VAL A 61 -20.60 -4.12 -52.36
N GLY A 62 -20.90 -4.98 -53.34
CA GLY A 62 -19.90 -5.63 -54.18
C GLY A 62 -20.29 -7.04 -54.61
N SER A 63 -19.46 -7.70 -55.43
CA SER A 63 -19.67 -9.10 -55.85
C SER A 63 -19.56 -10.09 -54.68
N ASP A 64 -18.75 -9.76 -53.67
CA ASP A 64 -18.46 -10.61 -52.52
C ASP A 64 -19.26 -10.23 -51.26
N PHE A 65 -20.38 -9.53 -51.45
CA PHE A 65 -21.18 -8.98 -50.36
C PHE A 65 -21.62 -10.03 -49.33
N ILE A 66 -21.91 -11.26 -49.77
CA ILE A 66 -22.32 -12.37 -48.91
C ILE A 66 -21.17 -12.82 -47.99
N ALA A 67 -19.96 -12.96 -48.54
CA ALA A 67 -18.80 -13.39 -47.77
C ALA A 67 -18.36 -12.31 -46.76
N GLN A 68 -18.40 -11.03 -47.16
CA GLN A 68 -18.11 -9.91 -46.27
C GLN A 68 -19.16 -9.76 -45.16
N ARG A 69 -20.45 -9.98 -45.48
CA ARG A 69 -21.54 -10.02 -44.49
C ARG A 69 -21.29 -11.08 -43.43
N ASP A 70 -20.95 -12.30 -43.83
CA ASP A 70 -20.72 -13.40 -42.89
C ASP A 70 -19.47 -13.17 -42.02
N ASN A 71 -18.44 -12.53 -42.57
CA ASN A 71 -17.26 -12.11 -41.80
C ASN A 71 -17.59 -11.01 -40.80
N LEU A 72 -18.41 -10.02 -41.17
CA LEU A 72 -18.84 -8.96 -40.26
C LEU A 72 -19.72 -9.52 -39.14
N LEU A 73 -20.65 -10.43 -39.44
CA LEU A 73 -21.46 -11.12 -38.44
C LEU A 73 -20.59 -11.88 -37.44
N LYS A 74 -19.61 -12.67 -37.92
CA LYS A 74 -18.65 -13.35 -37.03
C LYS A 74 -17.85 -12.37 -36.17
N ALA A 75 -17.46 -11.23 -36.72
CA ALA A 75 -16.76 -10.20 -35.98
C ALA A 75 -17.64 -9.56 -34.88
N LEU A 76 -18.93 -9.37 -35.14
CA LEU A 76 -19.91 -8.83 -34.19
C LEU A 76 -20.27 -9.83 -33.08
N ASP A 77 -20.37 -11.13 -33.41
CA ASP A 77 -20.69 -12.19 -32.45
C ASP A 77 -19.52 -12.60 -31.55
N THR A 78 -18.28 -12.21 -31.90
CA THR A 78 -17.10 -12.54 -31.11
C THR A 78 -17.08 -11.72 -29.81
N PRO A 79 -16.96 -12.36 -28.62
CA PRO A 79 -16.99 -11.64 -27.35
C PRO A 79 -15.78 -10.71 -27.15
N GLY A 80 -15.97 -9.62 -26.39
CA GLY A 80 -14.91 -8.70 -25.99
C GLY A 80 -14.77 -7.43 -26.84
N PRO A 81 -13.87 -6.51 -26.47
CA PRO A 81 -13.65 -5.27 -27.21
C PRO A 81 -13.06 -5.55 -28.60
N GLY A 82 -13.42 -4.72 -29.57
CA GLY A 82 -12.89 -4.74 -30.93
C GLY A 82 -12.44 -3.34 -31.35
N GLU A 83 -11.48 -3.30 -32.28
CA GLU A 83 -11.08 -2.04 -32.91
C GLU A 83 -12.10 -1.66 -33.98
N LEU A 84 -12.72 -0.49 -33.81
CA LEU A 84 -13.58 0.16 -34.78
C LEU A 84 -12.81 1.34 -35.38
N ILE A 85 -12.63 1.31 -36.70
CA ILE A 85 -12.13 2.43 -37.47
C ILE A 85 -13.33 3.09 -38.12
N HIS A 86 -13.67 4.30 -37.67
CA HIS A 86 -14.75 5.10 -38.24
C HIS A 86 -14.17 6.27 -39.07
N PRO A 87 -14.81 6.67 -40.20
CA PRO A 87 -14.33 7.77 -41.03
C PRO A 87 -14.20 9.09 -40.26
N TRP A 88 -15.16 9.39 -39.37
CA TRP A 88 -15.17 10.63 -38.57
C TRP A 88 -14.62 10.50 -37.15
N PHE A 89 -14.77 9.33 -36.51
CA PHE A 89 -14.33 9.16 -35.11
C PHE A 89 -12.92 8.58 -34.98
N GLY A 90 -12.30 8.17 -36.10
CA GLY A 90 -10.98 7.55 -36.10
C GLY A 90 -11.01 6.16 -35.49
N ARG A 91 -9.92 5.78 -34.79
CA ARG A 91 -9.77 4.47 -34.16
C ARG A 91 -10.35 4.50 -32.75
N LEU A 92 -11.34 3.64 -32.50
CA LEU A 92 -12.01 3.48 -31.21
C LEU A 92 -11.92 2.02 -30.76
N SER A 93 -11.77 1.80 -29.46
CA SER A 93 -11.92 0.48 -28.85
C SER A 93 -13.32 0.38 -28.27
N VAL A 94 -14.17 -0.44 -28.88
CA VAL A 94 -15.60 -0.52 -28.56
C VAL A 94 -16.06 -1.96 -28.43
N THR A 95 -17.11 -2.17 -27.66
CA THR A 95 -17.80 -3.46 -27.59
C THR A 95 -19.04 -3.41 -28.47
N ALA A 96 -19.25 -4.43 -29.31
CA ALA A 96 -20.45 -4.53 -30.14
C ALA A 96 -21.68 -4.71 -29.25
N GLY A 97 -22.70 -3.88 -29.47
CA GLY A 97 -23.98 -3.91 -28.80
C GLY A 97 -25.02 -4.67 -29.63
N LYS A 98 -26.26 -4.19 -29.62
CA LYS A 98 -27.33 -4.75 -30.46
C LYS A 98 -27.10 -4.34 -31.91
N CYS A 99 -26.89 -5.32 -32.77
CA CYS A 99 -26.73 -5.11 -34.21
C CYS A 99 -27.86 -5.80 -34.95
N GLU A 100 -28.44 -5.12 -35.93
CA GLU A 100 -29.53 -5.64 -36.75
C GLU A 100 -29.10 -5.67 -38.23
N ILE A 101 -29.50 -6.73 -38.93
CA ILE A 101 -29.21 -6.92 -40.35
C ILE A 101 -30.51 -6.85 -41.14
N SER A 102 -30.55 -6.02 -42.18
CA SER A 102 -31.71 -5.85 -43.05
C SER A 102 -31.38 -6.22 -44.49
N HIS A 103 -32.24 -7.04 -45.08
CA HIS A 103 -32.16 -7.46 -46.48
C HIS A 103 -33.42 -7.01 -47.21
N SER A 104 -33.29 -6.03 -48.11
CA SER A 104 -34.38 -5.61 -48.98
C SER A 104 -34.28 -6.35 -50.32
N ARG A 105 -35.36 -7.03 -50.75
CA ARG A 105 -35.39 -7.74 -52.04
C ARG A 105 -35.22 -6.81 -53.26
N ASN A 106 -35.48 -5.52 -53.08
CA ASN A 106 -35.35 -4.52 -54.13
C ASN A 106 -33.91 -4.04 -54.33
N GLU A 107 -33.03 -4.32 -53.38
CA GLU A 107 -31.63 -3.88 -53.38
C GLU A 107 -30.74 -5.07 -53.77
N LEU A 108 -30.63 -5.35 -55.07
CA LEU A 108 -29.79 -6.42 -55.59
C LEU A 108 -28.30 -6.07 -55.37
N GLY A 109 -27.60 -6.84 -54.54
CA GLY A 109 -26.16 -6.71 -54.29
C GLY A 109 -25.75 -5.79 -53.15
N MET A 110 -26.67 -5.45 -52.24
CA MET A 110 -26.42 -4.63 -51.05
C MET A 110 -27.03 -5.25 -49.79
N VAL A 111 -26.34 -5.11 -48.65
CA VAL A 111 -26.86 -5.48 -47.32
C VAL A 111 -26.66 -4.32 -46.36
N ARG A 112 -27.72 -3.93 -45.63
CA ARG A 112 -27.68 -2.86 -44.62
C ARG A 112 -27.56 -3.44 -43.21
N PHE A 113 -26.84 -2.73 -42.36
CA PHE A 113 -26.65 -3.03 -40.96
C PHE A 113 -26.98 -1.81 -40.12
N ASN A 114 -27.72 -2.01 -39.03
CA ASN A 114 -27.81 -1.04 -37.96
C ASN A 114 -26.91 -1.51 -36.83
N LEU A 115 -25.82 -0.79 -36.60
CA LEU A 115 -24.76 -1.18 -35.68
C LEU A 115 -24.77 -0.26 -34.47
N SER A 116 -24.75 -0.85 -33.27
CA SER A 116 -24.53 -0.10 -32.03
C SER A 116 -23.23 -0.55 -31.37
N PHE A 117 -22.39 0.41 -30.99
CA PHE A 117 -21.11 0.16 -30.33
C PHE A 117 -21.02 0.98 -29.05
N ILE A 118 -20.56 0.36 -27.98
CA ILE A 118 -20.46 0.99 -26.66
C ILE A 118 -18.99 1.16 -26.31
N ASP A 119 -18.59 2.41 -26.02
CA ASP A 119 -17.27 2.73 -25.48
C ASP A 119 -17.22 2.37 -23.99
N GLY A 120 -16.42 1.37 -23.66
CA GLY A 120 -16.29 0.85 -22.31
C GLY A 120 -15.04 -0.03 -22.19
N MET A 121 -13.98 0.51 -21.60
CA MET A 121 -12.91 -0.32 -21.08
C MET A 121 -13.41 -1.02 -19.82
N LEU A 122 -13.46 -2.34 -19.85
CA LEU A 122 -13.53 -3.15 -18.63
C LEU A 122 -12.22 -2.96 -17.86
N THR A 123 -12.16 -1.92 -17.03
CA THR A 123 -11.09 -1.79 -16.03
C THR A 123 -11.43 -2.76 -14.91
N PHE A 124 -11.01 -4.02 -15.10
CA PHE A 124 -11.07 -4.99 -14.02
C PHE A 124 -10.13 -4.52 -12.89
N PRO A 125 -10.55 -4.61 -11.62
CA PRO A 125 -9.63 -4.36 -10.53
C PRO A 125 -8.47 -5.34 -10.64
N VAL A 126 -7.26 -4.80 -10.85
CA VAL A 126 -6.04 -5.60 -10.83
C VAL A 126 -5.89 -6.12 -9.41
N GLN A 127 -5.87 -7.45 -9.23
CA GLN A 127 -5.58 -8.04 -7.93
C GLN A 127 -4.19 -7.58 -7.48
N ARG A 128 -4.15 -6.69 -6.48
CA ARG A 128 -2.91 -6.36 -5.78
C ARG A 128 -2.70 -7.37 -4.66
N VAL A 129 -1.48 -7.87 -4.60
CA VAL A 129 -1.04 -8.73 -3.49
C VAL A 129 -1.10 -7.92 -2.19
N ASN A 130 -1.75 -8.47 -1.17
CA ASN A 130 -1.79 -7.86 0.16
C ASN A 130 -0.50 -8.22 0.90
N THR A 131 0.50 -7.35 0.82
CA THR A 131 1.83 -7.57 1.43
C THR A 131 1.79 -7.68 2.95
N ARG A 132 0.86 -6.98 3.61
CA ARG A 132 0.57 -7.15 5.05
C ARG A 132 0.19 -8.60 5.38
N ARG A 133 -0.76 -9.18 4.64
CA ARG A 133 -1.17 -10.58 4.86
C ARG A 133 -0.05 -11.57 4.59
N GLN A 134 0.80 -11.29 3.59
CA GLN A 134 1.96 -12.14 3.32
C GLN A 134 2.96 -12.13 4.47
N LEU A 135 3.25 -10.97 5.05
CA LEU A 135 4.12 -10.85 6.22
C LEU A 135 3.61 -11.64 7.42
N VAL A 136 2.33 -11.47 7.76
CA VAL A 136 1.70 -12.17 8.89
C VAL A 136 1.64 -13.69 8.67
N ALA A 137 1.56 -14.15 7.42
CA ALA A 137 1.52 -15.58 7.10
C ALA A 137 2.81 -16.34 7.49
N HIS A 138 3.95 -15.66 7.64
CA HIS A 138 5.21 -16.26 8.08
C HIS A 138 5.34 -16.36 9.61
N VAL A 139 4.50 -15.66 10.38
CA VAL A 139 4.62 -15.62 11.85
C VAL A 139 4.37 -16.98 12.51
N PRO A 140 3.33 -17.78 12.15
CA PRO A 140 3.08 -19.06 12.80
C PRO A 140 4.23 -20.06 12.66
N SER A 141 4.84 -20.15 11.47
CA SER A 141 5.99 -21.04 11.25
C SER A 141 7.22 -20.55 11.99
N LEU A 142 7.42 -19.23 12.09
CA LEU A 142 8.50 -18.65 12.87
C LEU A 142 8.33 -18.98 14.36
N LEU A 143 7.14 -18.80 14.93
CA LEU A 143 6.84 -19.15 16.34
C LEU A 143 7.14 -20.62 16.67
N GLU A 144 6.74 -21.54 15.79
CA GLU A 144 7.01 -22.97 15.95
C GLU A 144 8.53 -23.26 15.94
N ARG A 145 9.27 -22.63 15.02
CA ARG A 145 10.72 -22.82 14.91
C ARG A 145 11.49 -22.20 16.09
N ILE A 146 11.07 -21.03 16.58
CA ILE A 146 11.63 -20.40 17.78
C ILE A 146 11.49 -21.34 18.97
N LYS A 147 10.26 -21.85 19.20
CA LYS A 147 9.98 -22.77 20.30
C LYS A 147 10.83 -24.04 20.19
N ALA A 148 10.86 -24.67 19.02
CA ALA A 148 11.62 -25.90 18.80
C ALA A 148 13.14 -25.68 19.03
N ARG A 149 13.69 -24.55 18.58
CA ARG A 149 15.10 -24.18 18.79
C ARG A 149 15.42 -24.03 20.28
N PHE A 150 14.57 -23.30 21.00
CA PHE A 150 14.76 -23.08 22.43
C PHE A 150 14.66 -24.40 23.23
N ASP A 151 13.62 -25.19 22.98
CA ASP A 151 13.42 -26.49 23.64
C ASP A 151 14.61 -27.45 23.37
N ALA A 152 15.15 -27.45 22.16
CA ALA A 152 16.30 -28.29 21.79
C ALA A 152 17.61 -27.89 22.51
N VAL A 153 17.82 -26.61 22.80
CA VAL A 153 18.97 -26.15 23.59
C VAL A 153 18.76 -26.46 25.07
N MET A 154 17.58 -26.14 25.61
CA MET A 154 17.27 -26.34 27.03
C MET A 154 17.24 -27.82 27.45
N ALA A 155 16.93 -28.73 26.52
CA ALA A 155 17.00 -30.17 26.75
C ALA A 155 18.43 -30.70 27.01
N LYS A 156 19.47 -29.97 26.57
CA LYS A 156 20.87 -30.36 26.77
C LYS A 156 21.44 -29.93 28.13
N VAL A 157 20.75 -29.02 28.82
CA VAL A 157 21.22 -28.41 30.06
C VAL A 157 21.04 -29.37 31.24
N ASN A 158 22.10 -29.60 32.01
CA ASN A 158 22.03 -30.39 33.23
C ASN A 158 21.61 -29.55 34.44
N TRP A 159 20.31 -29.45 34.70
CA TRP A 159 19.73 -28.63 35.77
C TRP A 159 20.13 -29.05 37.19
N ALA A 160 20.46 -30.33 37.42
CA ALA A 160 20.74 -30.86 38.75
C ALA A 160 22.02 -30.29 39.39
N ARG A 161 22.89 -29.67 38.59
CA ARG A 161 24.20 -29.13 39.04
C ARG A 161 24.26 -27.61 39.06
N GLN A 162 23.20 -26.92 38.64
CA GLN A 162 23.25 -25.48 38.40
C GLN A 162 22.99 -24.66 39.66
N GLN A 163 23.82 -23.64 39.87
CA GLN A 163 23.63 -22.68 40.94
C GLN A 163 22.70 -21.55 40.47
N VAL A 164 21.55 -21.39 41.13
CA VAL A 164 20.54 -20.36 40.81
C VAL A 164 21.15 -18.96 40.69
N ASN A 165 22.12 -18.62 41.55
CA ASN A 165 22.79 -17.31 41.52
C ASN A 165 23.63 -17.08 40.25
N LYS A 166 24.25 -18.13 39.68
CA LYS A 166 25.00 -17.98 38.44
C LYS A 166 24.06 -17.85 37.25
N VAL A 167 22.99 -18.66 37.20
CA VAL A 167 21.92 -18.57 36.20
C VAL A 167 21.28 -17.17 36.21
N ARG A 168 21.01 -16.62 37.41
CA ARG A 168 20.49 -15.28 37.59
C ARG A 168 21.37 -14.20 36.97
N ARG A 169 22.69 -14.27 37.18
CA ARG A 169 23.63 -13.30 36.58
C ARG A 169 23.67 -13.44 35.06
N ALA A 170 23.71 -14.68 34.58
CA ALA A 170 23.82 -14.99 33.15
C ALA A 170 22.62 -14.49 32.33
N ILE A 171 21.41 -14.52 32.91
CA ILE A 171 20.17 -14.11 32.20
C ILE A 171 19.77 -12.65 32.48
N SER A 172 20.47 -11.96 33.38
CA SER A 172 20.05 -10.64 33.88
C SER A 172 19.86 -9.58 32.78
N SER A 173 20.70 -9.58 31.76
CA SER A 173 20.58 -8.68 30.60
C SER A 173 19.39 -9.01 29.70
N ALA A 174 19.21 -10.29 29.37
CA ALA A 174 18.05 -10.76 28.61
C ALA A 174 16.73 -10.42 29.33
N TYR A 175 16.70 -10.56 30.65
CA TYR A 175 15.56 -10.13 31.46
C TYR A 175 15.36 -8.61 31.41
N ALA A 176 16.42 -7.80 31.57
CA ALA A 176 16.32 -6.34 31.50
C ALA A 176 15.79 -5.88 30.13
N PHE A 177 16.25 -6.50 29.04
CA PHE A 177 15.72 -6.27 27.71
C PHE A 177 14.23 -6.65 27.64
N ALA A 178 13.86 -7.85 28.09
CA ALA A 178 12.49 -8.33 28.04
C ALA A 178 11.53 -7.42 28.82
N ILE A 179 11.97 -6.88 29.96
CA ILE A 179 11.20 -5.92 30.76
C ILE A 179 11.00 -4.59 30.04
N ASN A 180 12.02 -4.09 29.34
CA ASN A 180 11.93 -2.81 28.66
C ASN A 180 11.11 -2.87 27.37
N PHE A 181 11.19 -3.97 26.62
CA PHE A 181 10.61 -4.06 25.28
C PHE A 181 9.41 -4.99 25.15
N LEU A 182 9.29 -6.03 25.99
CA LEU A 182 8.26 -7.06 25.85
C LEU A 182 7.22 -7.04 26.98
N LYS A 183 7.59 -6.64 28.21
CA LYS A 183 6.65 -6.58 29.35
C LYS A 183 5.40 -5.74 29.11
N PRO A 184 5.43 -4.59 28.38
CA PRO A 184 4.20 -3.85 28.12
C PRO A 184 3.14 -4.66 27.37
N ILE A 185 3.55 -5.78 26.76
CA ILE A 185 2.80 -6.57 25.78
C ILE A 185 2.63 -8.02 26.27
N THR A 186 3.30 -8.44 27.35
CA THR A 186 3.38 -9.84 27.78
C THR A 186 3.25 -9.98 29.30
N THR A 187 2.84 -11.16 29.77
CA THR A 187 2.68 -11.47 31.20
C THR A 187 3.99 -11.86 31.90
N LEU A 188 5.14 -11.42 31.35
CA LEU A 188 6.47 -11.67 31.90
C LEU A 188 6.54 -11.42 33.41
N ALA A 189 7.24 -12.31 34.11
CA ALA A 189 7.41 -12.22 35.56
C ALA A 189 7.98 -10.85 35.96
N ALA A 190 7.38 -10.24 36.99
CA ALA A 190 7.71 -8.88 37.40
C ALA A 190 9.09 -8.74 38.09
N ASP A 191 9.64 -9.85 38.60
CA ASP A 191 10.95 -9.92 39.24
C ASP A 191 11.85 -10.96 38.59
N LEU A 192 13.16 -10.66 38.54
CA LEU A 192 14.19 -11.51 37.96
C LEU A 192 14.25 -12.89 38.63
N GLY A 193 14.02 -12.98 39.93
CA GLY A 193 14.02 -14.26 40.66
C GLY A 193 12.91 -15.19 40.18
N ALA A 194 11.70 -14.66 39.99
CA ALA A 194 10.57 -15.42 39.45
C ALA A 194 10.81 -15.84 37.99
N PHE A 195 11.40 -14.95 37.17
CA PHE A 195 11.81 -15.30 35.81
C PHE A 195 12.84 -16.43 35.80
N VAL A 196 13.89 -16.36 36.62
CA VAL A 196 14.90 -17.43 36.75
C VAL A 196 14.25 -18.75 37.18
N GLN A 197 13.31 -18.74 38.12
CA GLN A 197 12.58 -19.94 38.52
C GLN A 197 11.74 -20.52 37.38
N SER A 198 11.12 -19.68 36.54
CA SER A 198 10.37 -20.14 35.36
C SER A 198 11.29 -20.79 34.32
N VAL A 199 12.49 -20.22 34.10
CA VAL A 199 13.50 -20.77 33.20
C VAL A 199 14.01 -22.12 33.71
N ILE A 200 14.21 -22.29 35.02
CA ILE A 200 14.71 -23.53 35.61
C ILE A 200 13.64 -24.62 35.63
N ASN A 201 12.44 -24.31 36.11
CA ASN A 201 11.44 -25.33 36.42
C ASN A 201 10.60 -25.72 35.19
N ALA A 202 10.35 -24.78 34.28
CA ALA A 202 9.48 -25.01 33.14
C ALA A 202 9.86 -24.15 31.91
N PRO A 203 11.08 -24.32 31.35
CA PRO A 203 11.56 -23.48 30.26
C PRO A 203 10.63 -23.50 29.04
N GLY A 204 10.16 -24.68 28.62
CA GLY A 204 9.29 -24.79 27.45
C GLY A 204 7.92 -24.13 27.63
N ALA A 205 7.42 -24.05 28.87
CA ALA A 205 6.17 -23.35 29.20
C ALA A 205 6.37 -21.83 29.21
N LEU A 206 7.51 -21.36 29.73
CA LEU A 206 7.90 -19.94 29.64
C LEU A 206 7.93 -19.48 28.18
N ALA A 207 8.64 -20.21 27.31
CA ALA A 207 8.71 -19.87 25.89
C ALA A 207 7.33 -19.88 25.22
N ALA A 208 6.50 -20.89 25.48
CA ALA A 208 5.16 -20.97 24.93
C ALA A 208 4.26 -19.81 25.39
N SER A 209 4.30 -19.45 26.67
CA SER A 209 3.53 -18.32 27.21
C SER A 209 3.95 -16.99 26.59
N LEU A 210 5.26 -16.72 26.52
CA LEU A 210 5.79 -15.50 25.93
C LEU A 210 5.37 -15.34 24.47
N LEU A 211 5.51 -16.41 23.68
CA LEU A 211 5.18 -16.41 22.26
C LEU A 211 3.66 -16.33 22.01
N SER A 212 2.85 -16.97 22.86
CA SER A 212 1.38 -16.90 22.78
C SER A 212 0.86 -15.51 23.13
N ASP A 213 1.35 -14.92 24.23
CA ASP A 213 0.99 -13.56 24.63
C ASP A 213 1.27 -12.60 23.48
N LEU A 214 2.46 -12.70 22.90
CA LEU A 214 2.88 -11.86 21.79
C LEU A 214 1.97 -11.98 20.55
N ALA A 215 1.56 -13.20 20.21
CA ALA A 215 0.66 -13.45 19.09
C ALA A 215 -0.77 -12.95 19.36
N SER A 216 -1.18 -12.89 20.64
CA SER A 216 -2.54 -12.51 21.05
C SER A 216 -2.75 -11.00 21.22
N VAL A 217 -1.69 -10.20 21.19
CA VAL A 217 -1.77 -8.75 21.40
C VAL A 217 -2.48 -8.07 20.24
N GLU A 218 -3.53 -7.30 20.58
CA GLU A 218 -4.16 -6.37 19.66
C GLU A 218 -3.22 -5.20 19.37
N ARG A 219 -2.89 -5.02 18.08
CA ARG A 219 -1.95 -3.99 17.63
C ARG A 219 -2.69 -2.95 16.82
N TRP A 220 -2.27 -1.70 16.99
CA TRP A 220 -2.80 -0.55 16.27
C TRP A 220 -1.66 0.38 15.90
N PHE A 221 -1.71 0.90 14.68
CA PHE A 221 -0.70 1.83 14.17
C PHE A 221 -0.96 3.24 14.73
N SER A 222 0.01 3.79 15.46
CA SER A 222 -0.12 5.09 16.14
C SER A 222 0.32 6.30 15.32
N GLY A 223 0.85 6.10 14.10
CA GLY A 223 1.21 7.17 13.17
C GLY A 223 2.66 7.15 12.70
N TYR A 224 2.95 7.96 11.68
CA TYR A 224 4.29 8.20 11.15
C TYR A 224 4.95 9.36 11.91
N GLY A 225 6.17 9.17 12.45
CA GLY A 225 6.92 10.25 13.12
C GLY A 225 7.75 9.80 14.33
N SER A 226 8.40 10.76 15.00
CA SER A 226 9.32 10.53 16.11
C SER A 226 8.67 9.96 17.38
N SER A 227 7.37 10.17 17.55
CA SER A 227 6.56 9.57 18.63
C SER A 227 5.69 8.40 18.14
N GLY A 228 5.80 8.03 16.86
CA GLY A 228 5.02 6.95 16.25
C GLY A 228 5.65 5.57 16.46
N SER A 229 4.88 4.52 16.17
CA SER A 229 5.32 3.12 16.31
C SER A 229 6.62 2.81 15.59
N LEU A 230 6.89 3.48 14.47
CA LEU A 230 8.10 3.31 13.67
C LEU A 230 9.39 3.67 14.44
N HIS A 231 9.36 4.72 15.26
CA HIS A 231 10.51 5.12 16.07
C HIS A 231 10.79 4.09 17.17
N SER A 232 9.75 3.62 17.85
CA SER A 232 9.88 2.55 18.85
C SER A 232 10.40 1.26 18.23
N SER A 233 9.93 0.87 17.03
CA SER A 233 10.40 -0.32 16.33
C SER A 233 11.88 -0.22 15.94
N LYS A 234 12.34 0.95 15.48
CA LYS A 234 13.76 1.18 15.20
C LYS A 234 14.62 1.07 16.46
N SER A 235 14.17 1.65 17.58
CA SER A 235 14.89 1.58 18.86
C SER A 235 15.00 0.14 19.37
N LYS A 236 13.93 -0.65 19.23
CA LYS A 236 13.88 -2.07 19.56
C LYS A 236 14.81 -2.89 18.67
N ALA A 237 14.85 -2.62 17.36
CA ALA A 237 15.76 -3.28 16.43
C ALA A 237 17.24 -3.05 16.79
N GLN A 238 17.62 -1.81 17.12
CA GLN A 238 18.97 -1.49 17.58
C GLN A 238 19.33 -2.19 18.89
N ALA A 239 18.37 -2.28 19.82
CA ALA A 239 18.57 -2.99 21.08
C ALA A 239 18.76 -4.51 20.89
N ILE A 240 18.10 -5.13 19.90
CA ILE A 240 18.31 -6.55 19.54
C ILE A 240 19.77 -6.78 19.13
N VAL A 241 20.29 -5.94 18.25
CA VAL A 241 21.69 -6.01 17.79
C VAL A 241 22.67 -5.83 18.96
N ALA A 242 22.39 -4.88 19.85
CA ALA A 242 23.21 -4.66 21.05
C ALA A 242 23.23 -5.91 21.95
N LEU A 243 22.09 -6.58 22.12
CA LEU A 243 21.98 -7.79 22.94
C LEU A 243 22.78 -8.97 22.35
N SER A 244 22.89 -9.09 21.01
CA SER A 244 23.72 -10.12 20.37
C SER A 244 25.23 -9.96 20.64
N SER A 245 25.67 -8.75 20.97
CA SER A 245 27.09 -8.48 21.25
C SER A 245 27.52 -8.85 22.67
N GLU A 246 26.59 -9.31 23.52
CA GLU A 246 26.89 -9.67 24.90
C GLU A 246 27.69 -10.98 24.99
N ARG A 247 28.81 -10.92 25.71
CA ARG A 247 29.65 -12.10 25.94
C ARG A 247 29.09 -12.99 27.05
N PRO A 248 29.37 -14.30 27.01
CA PRO A 248 29.08 -15.19 28.13
C PRO A 248 29.72 -14.65 29.41
N VAL A 249 28.93 -14.55 30.49
CA VAL A 249 29.37 -13.98 31.77
C VAL A 249 30.14 -15.02 32.62
N THR A 250 30.41 -16.21 32.06
CA THR A 250 30.83 -17.40 32.81
C THR A 250 31.65 -18.36 31.96
N ASP A 251 32.57 -19.08 32.62
CA ASP A 251 33.34 -20.18 32.03
C ASP A 251 32.59 -21.52 32.06
N ASP A 252 31.44 -21.58 32.76
CA ASP A 252 30.60 -22.77 32.87
C ASP A 252 29.81 -23.00 31.56
N PRO A 253 30.01 -24.14 30.87
CA PRO A 253 29.42 -24.37 29.55
C PRO A 253 27.89 -24.49 29.60
N ASP A 254 27.32 -25.06 30.66
CA ASP A 254 25.86 -25.20 30.78
C ASP A 254 25.21 -23.83 31.00
N ILE A 255 25.83 -22.97 31.79
CA ILE A 255 25.31 -21.63 32.08
C ILE A 255 25.46 -20.73 30.84
N ALA A 256 26.55 -20.88 30.08
CA ALA A 256 26.69 -20.22 28.79
C ALA A 256 25.61 -20.66 27.79
N LEU A 257 25.25 -21.95 27.75
CA LEU A 257 24.14 -22.45 26.94
C LEU A 257 22.80 -21.87 27.38
N ILE A 258 22.53 -21.80 28.68
CA ILE A 258 21.30 -21.18 29.21
C ILE A 258 21.25 -19.69 28.83
N GLN A 259 22.36 -18.96 29.00
CA GLN A 259 22.45 -17.55 28.65
C GLN A 259 22.11 -17.34 27.17
N ALA A 260 22.78 -18.07 26.27
CA ALA A 260 22.55 -17.99 24.84
C ALA A 260 21.11 -18.37 24.46
N ALA A 261 20.55 -19.41 25.07
CA ALA A 261 19.17 -19.84 24.81
C ALA A 261 18.14 -18.77 25.20
N VAL A 262 18.31 -18.14 26.37
CA VAL A 262 17.36 -17.12 26.86
C VAL A 262 17.54 -15.80 26.11
N ILE A 263 18.77 -15.39 25.80
CA ILE A 263 19.03 -14.26 24.90
C ILE A 263 18.36 -14.50 23.55
N GLY A 264 18.60 -15.66 22.93
CA GLY A 264 18.01 -16.01 21.63
C GLY A 264 16.48 -16.01 21.65
N LEU A 265 15.85 -16.56 22.70
CA LEU A 265 14.39 -16.54 22.85
C LEU A 265 13.83 -15.12 22.96
N VAL A 266 14.48 -14.24 23.74
CA VAL A 266 14.04 -12.86 23.93
C VAL A 266 14.23 -12.04 22.65
N GLN A 267 15.33 -12.25 21.92
CA GLN A 267 15.57 -11.63 20.61
C GLN A 267 14.53 -12.07 19.59
N ASP A 268 14.27 -13.37 19.51
CA ASP A 268 13.26 -13.94 18.62
C ASP A 268 11.86 -13.39 18.89
N ALA A 269 11.48 -13.31 20.18
CA ALA A 269 10.23 -12.69 20.58
C ALA A 269 10.17 -11.22 20.16
N ALA A 270 11.25 -10.46 20.33
CA ALA A 270 11.30 -9.07 19.87
C ALA A 270 11.21 -8.93 18.35
N ILE A 271 11.81 -9.85 17.59
CA ILE A 271 11.68 -9.90 16.12
C ILE A 271 10.23 -10.17 15.72
N VAL A 272 9.58 -11.16 16.32
CA VAL A 272 8.17 -11.46 16.05
C VAL A 272 7.31 -10.24 16.34
N ASP A 273 7.58 -9.54 17.43
CA ASP A 273 6.86 -8.31 17.78
C ASP A 273 7.04 -7.23 16.72
N LEU A 274 8.28 -7.02 16.25
CA LEU A 274 8.59 -6.09 15.16
C LEU A 274 7.86 -6.45 13.87
N LEU A 275 7.81 -7.74 13.51
CA LEU A 275 7.10 -8.19 12.30
C LEU A 275 5.59 -7.90 12.40
N LEU A 276 5.00 -8.14 13.57
CA LEU A 276 3.58 -7.87 13.82
C LEU A 276 3.28 -6.37 13.89
N ASP A 277 4.16 -5.56 14.50
CA ASP A 277 4.06 -4.10 14.51
C ASP A 277 4.15 -3.52 13.09
N MET A 278 5.10 -4.02 12.29
CA MET A 278 5.30 -3.57 10.92
C MET A 278 4.18 -4.01 9.99
N ALA A 279 3.51 -5.14 10.27
CA ALA A 279 2.32 -5.53 9.53
C ALA A 279 1.14 -4.57 9.73
N GLU A 280 1.09 -3.81 10.83
CA GLU A 280 0.04 -2.80 11.05
C GLU A 280 0.30 -1.50 10.30
N VAL A 281 1.50 -1.27 9.77
CA VAL A 281 1.84 -0.06 9.03
C VAL A 281 1.04 -0.02 7.72
N PRO A 282 0.12 0.96 7.53
CA PRO A 282 -0.71 0.97 6.34
C PRO A 282 0.10 1.38 5.10
N VAL A 283 -0.25 0.80 3.95
CA VAL A 283 0.16 1.36 2.65
C VAL A 283 -0.80 2.51 2.36
N ALA A 284 -0.30 3.73 2.26
CA ALA A 284 -1.14 4.89 2.02
C ALA A 284 -1.83 4.74 0.65
N SER A 285 -3.15 4.59 0.66
CA SER A 285 -3.92 4.71 -0.57
C SER A 285 -4.01 6.20 -0.89
N VAL A 286 -3.24 6.66 -1.88
CA VAL A 286 -3.45 7.98 -2.47
C VAL A 286 -4.83 7.93 -3.14
N GLN A 287 -5.88 8.26 -2.39
CA GLN A 287 -7.12 8.69 -3.00
C GLN A 287 -6.74 9.96 -3.75
N SER A 288 -6.60 9.85 -5.07
CA SER A 288 -6.63 11.02 -5.93
C SER A 288 -7.96 11.71 -5.62
N VAL A 289 -7.89 12.82 -4.89
CA VAL A 289 -9.03 13.72 -4.70
C VAL A 289 -9.35 14.28 -6.08
N ALA A 290 -10.14 13.55 -6.85
CA ALA A 290 -10.67 13.98 -8.12
C ALA A 290 -11.83 14.95 -7.82
N GLN A 291 -11.54 16.12 -7.24
CA GLN A 291 -12.38 17.32 -7.23
C GLN A 291 -11.72 18.45 -6.40
N PRO A 292 -10.83 19.26 -6.98
CA PRO A 292 -10.36 20.49 -6.35
C PRO A 292 -11.49 21.53 -6.15
N ALA A 293 -12.59 21.43 -6.90
CA ALA A 293 -13.68 22.43 -6.88
C ALA A 293 -14.68 22.28 -5.72
N ALA A 294 -14.76 21.13 -5.04
CA ALA A 294 -15.70 20.93 -3.94
C ALA A 294 -15.16 21.49 -2.60
N LEU A 295 -13.85 21.43 -2.39
CA LEU A 295 -13.18 21.94 -1.18
C LEU A 295 -13.18 23.47 -1.09
N SER A 296 -13.10 24.17 -2.22
CA SER A 296 -13.11 25.65 -2.24
C SER A 296 -14.44 26.24 -1.76
N VAL A 297 -15.57 25.59 -2.07
CA VAL A 297 -16.90 26.07 -1.69
C VAL A 297 -17.18 25.85 -0.19
N GLN A 298 -16.62 24.79 0.41
CA GLN A 298 -16.75 24.53 1.84
C GLN A 298 -15.89 25.45 2.73
N LEU A 299 -14.72 25.86 2.23
CA LEU A 299 -13.81 26.78 2.93
C LEU A 299 -14.28 28.25 2.90
N GLU A 300 -15.05 28.65 1.89
CA GLU A 300 -15.62 30.02 1.83
C GLU A 300 -16.87 30.19 2.72
N GLN A 301 -17.65 29.13 2.96
CA GLN A 301 -18.87 29.21 3.78
C GLN A 301 -18.63 29.08 5.28
N GLN A 302 -17.50 28.50 5.69
CA GLN A 302 -17.09 28.43 7.08
C GLN A 302 -15.93 29.40 7.29
N GLY A 303 -16.23 30.61 7.78
CA GLY A 303 -15.24 31.58 8.24
C GLY A 303 -14.44 31.10 9.46
N ALA A 304 -13.85 29.91 9.36
CA ALA A 304 -12.94 29.34 10.34
C ALA A 304 -11.54 29.81 9.99
N THR A 305 -11.03 30.75 10.79
CA THR A 305 -9.59 30.93 10.96
C THR A 305 -9.01 29.57 11.36
N ILE A 306 -8.40 28.87 10.41
CA ILE A 306 -7.60 27.69 10.71
C ILE A 306 -6.43 28.20 11.57
N GLU A 307 -6.49 27.95 12.87
CA GLU A 307 -5.31 27.94 13.71
C GLU A 307 -4.34 26.92 13.09
N ALA A 308 -3.35 27.45 12.38
CA ALA A 308 -2.27 26.69 11.79
C ALA A 308 -1.38 26.15 12.92
N GLY A 309 -1.82 25.08 13.56
CA GLY A 309 -1.08 24.46 14.65
C GLY A 309 -1.92 23.41 15.36
N SER A 310 -1.96 22.19 14.82
CA SER A 310 -2.14 20.91 15.55
C SER A 310 -2.82 19.79 14.75
N VAL A 311 -3.03 19.91 13.45
CA VAL A 311 -3.16 18.70 12.63
C VAL A 311 -1.74 18.22 12.34
N MET A 312 -1.17 17.44 13.27
CA MET A 312 -0.01 16.62 12.91
C MET A 312 -0.43 15.80 11.69
N ASP A 313 0.29 15.97 10.59
CA ASP A 313 0.14 15.20 9.36
C ASP A 313 0.63 13.75 9.60
N ASN A 314 -0.06 13.04 10.51
CA ASN A 314 0.22 11.65 10.90
C ASN A 314 -0.27 10.64 9.85
N GLY A 315 -0.82 11.12 8.73
CA GLY A 315 -1.46 10.28 7.71
C GLY A 315 -0.53 9.87 6.56
N VAL A 316 0.59 10.58 6.35
CA VAL A 316 1.42 10.39 5.15
C VAL A 316 2.81 9.84 5.52
N PRO A 317 3.19 8.64 5.03
CA PRO A 317 4.52 8.08 5.30
C PRO A 317 5.62 8.91 4.64
N VAL A 318 6.72 9.13 5.35
CA VAL A 318 7.99 9.62 4.76
C VAL A 318 8.77 8.41 4.26
N ALA A 319 9.08 8.37 2.96
CA ALA A 319 9.72 7.21 2.35
C ALA A 319 11.06 6.85 3.01
N ASP A 320 11.90 7.85 3.29
CA ASP A 320 13.22 7.65 3.90
C ASP A 320 13.13 7.10 5.32
N ASP A 321 12.16 7.54 6.13
CA ASP A 321 11.97 7.04 7.49
C ASP A 321 11.53 5.57 7.50
N ILE A 322 10.63 5.21 6.58
CA ILE A 322 10.18 3.82 6.40
C ILE A 322 11.33 2.92 5.96
N LEU A 323 12.15 3.38 5.01
CA LEU A 323 13.33 2.64 4.56
C LEU A 323 14.37 2.50 5.67
N ALA A 324 14.60 3.56 6.46
CA ALA A 324 15.50 3.50 7.61
C ALA A 324 15.02 2.53 8.70
N ALA A 325 13.70 2.43 8.92
CA ALA A 325 13.13 1.45 9.84
C ALA A 325 13.24 0.03 9.28
N ARG A 326 12.93 -0.16 8.00
CA ARG A 326 13.11 -1.44 7.28
C ARG A 326 14.55 -1.93 7.44
N ASP A 327 15.52 -1.09 7.12
CA ASP A 327 16.94 -1.47 7.10
C ASP A 327 17.42 -1.82 8.51
N ALA A 328 17.02 -1.06 9.53
CA ALA A 328 17.35 -1.37 10.92
C ALA A 328 16.77 -2.72 11.40
N ILE A 329 15.52 -3.03 11.05
CA ILE A 329 14.89 -4.31 11.40
C ILE A 329 15.51 -5.46 10.60
N SER A 330 15.78 -5.24 9.30
CA SER A 330 16.42 -6.23 8.43
C SER A 330 17.84 -6.58 8.90
N GLU A 331 18.58 -5.58 9.40
CA GLU A 331 19.89 -5.78 10.05
C GLU A 331 19.75 -6.60 11.35
N ALA A 332 18.81 -6.26 12.23
CA ALA A 332 18.58 -7.01 13.46
C ALA A 332 18.24 -8.49 13.19
N MET A 333 17.38 -8.76 12.21
CA MET A 333 17.05 -10.12 11.79
C MET A 333 18.27 -10.84 11.20
N TRP A 334 19.12 -10.14 10.43
CA TRP A 334 20.34 -10.71 9.86
C TRP A 334 21.35 -11.12 10.94
N VAL A 335 21.57 -10.28 11.95
CA VAL A 335 22.47 -10.55 13.07
C VAL A 335 22.01 -11.81 13.82
N VAL A 336 20.72 -11.92 14.16
CA VAL A 336 20.17 -13.10 14.83
C VAL A 336 20.22 -14.34 13.94
N ALA A 337 20.00 -14.19 12.63
CA ALA A 337 20.08 -15.29 11.68
C ALA A 337 21.51 -15.86 11.57
N GLY A 338 22.54 -15.02 11.59
CA GLY A 338 23.94 -15.42 11.40
C GLY A 338 24.46 -16.44 12.42
N GLU A 339 23.89 -16.45 13.63
CA GLU A 339 24.28 -17.37 14.72
C GLU A 339 23.40 -18.64 14.80
N SER A 340 22.49 -18.83 13.83
CA SER A 340 21.42 -19.82 13.91
C SER A 340 21.62 -21.07 13.05
N THR A 341 20.79 -22.10 13.27
CA THR A 341 20.78 -23.31 12.42
C THR A 341 20.27 -23.00 11.01
N PRO A 342 20.65 -23.79 9.97
CA PRO A 342 20.21 -23.56 8.60
C PRO A 342 18.68 -23.52 8.42
N GLU A 343 17.95 -24.35 9.16
CA GLU A 343 16.48 -24.41 9.09
C GLU A 343 15.84 -23.14 9.66
N TYR A 344 16.37 -22.63 10.78
CA TYR A 344 15.90 -21.38 11.38
C TYR A 344 16.27 -20.18 10.50
N PHE A 345 17.48 -20.19 9.96
CA PHE A 345 17.96 -19.17 9.03
C PHE A 345 17.04 -19.01 7.82
N GLY A 346 16.57 -20.13 7.24
CA GLY A 346 15.63 -20.10 6.10
C GLY A 346 14.31 -19.42 6.45
N VAL A 347 13.66 -19.85 7.54
CA VAL A 347 12.35 -19.29 7.96
C VAL A 347 12.46 -17.81 8.33
N LEU A 348 13.54 -17.42 9.02
CA LEU A 348 13.77 -16.03 9.38
C LEU A 348 14.09 -15.16 8.15
N SER A 349 14.81 -15.70 7.16
CA SER A 349 15.12 -15.01 5.90
C SER A 349 13.87 -14.78 5.05
N ASP A 350 12.95 -15.75 5.00
CA ASP A 350 11.69 -15.61 4.30
C ASP A 350 10.81 -14.51 4.93
N ALA A 351 10.73 -14.48 6.27
CA ALA A 351 10.04 -13.43 7.00
C ALA A 351 10.68 -12.04 6.75
N ARG A 352 12.02 -11.97 6.72
CA ARG A 352 12.76 -10.73 6.41
C ARG A 352 12.44 -10.21 5.01
N LEU A 353 12.39 -11.10 4.02
CA LEU A 353 12.05 -10.73 2.65
C LEU A 353 10.60 -10.23 2.53
N ALA A 354 9.66 -10.86 3.25
CA ALA A 354 8.28 -10.40 3.31
C ALA A 354 8.15 -9.02 3.97
N LEU A 355 8.91 -8.77 5.04
CA LEU A 355 8.98 -7.46 5.71
C LEU A 355 9.52 -6.39 4.76
N ASP A 356 10.64 -6.68 4.11
CA ASP A 356 11.30 -5.76 3.18
C ASP A 356 10.35 -5.38 2.04
N ARG A 357 9.62 -6.34 1.48
CA ARG A 357 8.59 -6.09 0.46
C ARG A 357 7.47 -5.19 0.99
N HIS A 358 6.93 -5.50 2.17
CA HIS A 358 5.84 -4.72 2.75
C HIS A 358 6.25 -3.27 3.01
N LEU A 359 7.36 -3.03 3.71
CA LEU A 359 7.84 -1.68 4.01
C LEU A 359 8.29 -0.92 2.75
N THR A 360 8.79 -1.62 1.73
CA THR A 360 9.08 -0.98 0.44
C THR A 360 7.81 -0.51 -0.27
N ASP A 361 6.72 -1.27 -0.19
CA ASP A 361 5.42 -0.83 -0.73
C ASP A 361 4.82 0.34 0.07
N VAL A 362 4.98 0.35 1.39
CA VAL A 362 4.64 1.51 2.22
C VAL A 362 5.46 2.73 1.81
N ALA A 363 6.78 2.60 1.66
CA ALA A 363 7.66 3.69 1.24
C ALA A 363 7.31 4.23 -0.16
N ARG A 364 6.90 3.36 -1.10
CA ARG A 364 6.41 3.76 -2.44
C ARG A 364 5.15 4.62 -2.39
N SER A 365 4.29 4.39 -1.40
CA SER A 365 3.11 5.21 -1.17
C SER A 365 3.39 6.52 -0.42
N GLY A 366 4.61 6.66 0.12
CA GLY A 366 5.03 7.81 0.91
C GLY A 366 5.58 8.96 0.08
N VAL A 367 5.79 10.08 0.78
CA VAL A 367 6.42 11.28 0.23
C VAL A 367 7.93 11.13 0.31
N TRP A 368 8.59 11.38 -0.82
CA TRP A 368 10.04 11.47 -0.90
C TRP A 368 10.47 12.89 -0.56
N LEU A 369 11.49 13.04 0.28
CA LEU A 369 11.98 14.36 0.69
C LEU A 369 13.25 14.72 -0.06
N ARG A 370 13.47 16.01 -0.24
CA ARG A 370 14.76 16.56 -0.67
C ARG A 370 15.12 17.75 0.21
N PRO A 371 16.42 17.94 0.50
CA PRO A 371 16.89 19.19 1.08
C PRO A 371 16.72 20.33 0.07
N TYR A 372 16.24 21.46 0.55
CA TYR A 372 16.11 22.69 -0.23
C TYR A 372 16.52 23.89 0.63
N ARG A 373 17.46 24.68 0.14
CA ARG A 373 17.93 25.89 0.83
C ARG A 373 17.26 27.11 0.25
N SER A 374 16.40 27.77 1.04
CA SER A 374 15.81 29.03 0.62
C SER A 374 16.86 30.14 0.58
N ARG A 375 16.81 30.99 -0.44
CA ARG A 375 17.74 32.13 -0.62
C ARG A 375 17.39 33.35 0.22
N SER A 376 16.15 33.44 0.68
CA SER A 376 15.62 34.58 1.42
C SER A 376 14.42 34.16 2.26
N THR A 377 14.07 34.94 3.28
CA THR A 377 12.88 34.69 4.07
C THR A 377 11.64 35.00 3.25
N VAL A 378 10.82 34.00 2.99
CA VAL A 378 9.57 34.11 2.21
C VAL A 378 8.41 33.45 2.97
N SER A 379 7.18 33.78 2.59
CA SER A 379 6.00 33.09 3.12
C SER A 379 5.94 31.64 2.64
N SER A 380 5.43 30.73 3.47
CA SER A 380 5.26 29.32 3.12
C SER A 380 4.38 29.11 1.90
N LEU A 381 3.38 29.96 1.69
CA LEU A 381 2.50 29.93 0.50
C LEU A 381 3.29 30.26 -0.77
N VAL A 382 4.17 31.26 -0.71
CA VAL A 382 5.01 31.65 -1.84
C VAL A 382 6.02 30.55 -2.15
N LEU A 383 6.63 29.96 -1.12
CA LEU A 383 7.55 28.84 -1.27
C LEU A 383 6.85 27.61 -1.88
N ALA A 384 5.63 27.30 -1.43
CA ALA A 384 4.83 26.18 -1.94
C ALA A 384 4.45 26.39 -3.40
N HIS A 385 3.99 27.58 -3.77
CA HIS A 385 3.69 27.91 -5.16
C HIS A 385 4.94 27.80 -6.05
N GLN A 386 6.11 28.26 -5.59
CA GLN A 386 7.35 28.16 -6.35
C GLN A 386 7.85 26.71 -6.52
N LEU A 387 7.69 25.86 -5.50
CA LEU A 387 8.20 24.49 -5.51
C LEU A 387 7.23 23.50 -6.17
N TYR A 388 5.93 23.69 -5.97
CA TYR A 388 4.89 22.71 -6.31
C TYR A 388 3.88 23.22 -7.33
N GLY A 389 3.89 24.52 -7.66
CA GLY A 389 2.82 25.14 -8.46
C GLY A 389 1.48 25.24 -7.72
N ASP A 390 1.46 24.94 -6.42
CA ASP A 390 0.26 24.93 -5.58
C ASP A 390 0.55 25.58 -4.22
N ALA A 391 -0.10 26.71 -3.95
CA ALA A 391 0.05 27.45 -2.71
C ALA A 391 -0.60 26.73 -1.50
N LEU A 392 -1.57 25.84 -1.73
CA LEU A 392 -2.27 25.12 -0.66
C LEU A 392 -1.35 24.15 0.10
N ARG A 393 -0.24 23.75 -0.52
CA ARG A 393 0.80 22.91 0.09
C ARG A 393 1.75 23.68 1.03
N GLY A 394 1.46 24.95 1.34
CA GLY A 394 2.23 25.75 2.30
C GLY A 394 2.22 25.17 3.72
N ALA A 395 1.10 24.56 4.15
CA ALA A 395 0.99 23.94 5.46
C ALA A 395 1.93 22.73 5.63
N GLU A 396 2.15 21.96 4.56
CA GLU A 396 3.06 20.81 4.52
C GLU A 396 4.51 21.22 4.82
N ILE A 397 4.96 22.34 4.26
CA ILE A 397 6.31 22.87 4.51
C ILE A 397 6.45 23.31 5.98
N VAL A 398 5.43 23.95 6.54
CA VAL A 398 5.43 24.47 7.91
C VAL A 398 5.48 23.33 8.92
N SER A 399 4.59 22.34 8.80
CA SER A 399 4.51 21.19 9.71
C SER A 399 5.80 20.37 9.67
N ARG A 400 6.31 20.07 8.49
CA ARG A 400 7.49 19.20 8.30
C ARG A 400 8.79 19.81 8.81
N ASN A 401 8.94 21.13 8.73
CA ASN A 401 10.15 21.83 9.17
C ASN A 401 9.99 22.49 10.56
N ALA A 402 8.88 22.22 11.26
CA ALA A 402 8.55 22.83 12.55
C ALA A 402 8.68 24.37 12.54
N ILE A 403 8.22 25.00 11.46
CA ILE A 403 8.35 26.45 11.28
C ILE A 403 7.35 27.15 12.20
N ARG A 404 7.85 28.04 13.08
CA ARG A 404 7.00 28.77 14.04
C ARG A 404 6.05 29.77 13.38
N HIS A 405 6.50 30.45 12.34
CA HIS A 405 5.74 31.51 11.67
C HIS A 405 5.60 31.22 10.17
N PRO A 406 4.41 30.80 9.70
CA PRO A 406 4.17 30.49 8.29
C PRO A 406 4.51 31.63 7.32
N GLY A 407 4.31 32.88 7.74
CA GLY A 407 4.63 34.06 6.92
C GLY A 407 6.11 34.38 6.79
N PHE A 408 6.96 33.77 7.63
CA PHE A 408 8.40 34.04 7.69
C PHE A 408 9.17 32.72 7.76
N VAL A 409 9.23 32.01 6.62
CA VAL A 409 10.05 30.80 6.50
C VAL A 409 11.53 31.19 6.43
N PRO A 410 12.38 30.79 7.39
CA PRO A 410 13.78 31.21 7.43
C PRO A 410 14.60 30.65 6.25
N ALA A 411 15.65 31.39 5.86
CA ALA A 411 16.61 31.01 4.81
C ALA A 411 17.62 29.93 5.28
N VAL A 412 17.09 28.84 5.85
CA VAL A 412 17.83 27.67 6.29
C VAL A 412 17.58 26.50 5.33
N GLU A 413 18.25 25.38 5.57
CA GLU A 413 17.97 24.14 4.88
C GLU A 413 16.63 23.58 5.36
N LEU A 414 15.72 23.35 4.41
CA LEU A 414 14.36 22.87 4.63
C LEU A 414 14.20 21.51 3.94
N GLN A 415 13.44 20.62 4.55
CA GLN A 415 12.96 19.40 3.92
C GLN A 415 11.66 19.67 3.17
N VAL A 416 11.68 19.45 1.86
CA VAL A 416 10.54 19.67 0.98
C VAL A 416 10.24 18.39 0.21
N ALA A 417 8.96 18.11 -0.06
CA ALA A 417 8.58 16.99 -0.92
C ALA A 417 9.25 17.09 -2.30
N LYS A 418 9.65 15.95 -2.84
CA LYS A 418 10.09 15.79 -4.23
C LYS A 418 8.83 15.81 -5.10
N SER A 419 8.76 16.81 -5.97
CA SER A 419 7.71 16.98 -7.00
C SER A 419 7.80 15.92 -8.08
#